data_AF-A0A014ML85-F1
#
_entry.id   AF-A0A014ML85-F1
#
_cell.length_a   1.000
_cell.length_b   1.000
_cell.length_c   1.000
_cell.angle_alpha   90.00
_cell.angle_beta   90.00
_cell.angle_gamma   90.00
#
_symmetry.space_group_name_H-M   'P 1'
#
loop_
_entity.id
_entity.type
_entity.pdbx_description
1 polymer ?
#
loop_
_entity_poly.entity_id
_entity_poly.type
_entity_poly.pdbx_seq_one_letter_code
_entity_poly.pdbx_strand_id
1 'polypeptide(L)'
;MKRRTKVAIGTALTASLLTGGTALAEGRGWWPSPKEVRVSLPEGQSNPAIATGVATGGEVAIYQSSGLGPTALNPSAPAGSPELYTDPALTQGATGVTVTEAQALVVLRNIKTNLEAAGLTLADVITMKCYLMKPPGVETADYAGWNRAYRQYFANIDLTSKEVVPVPMGTSAPKAPLVANKARPARATMEVASLAVKGWMVEVEVTAAYKAR
;
A
#
# COMPACT_ATOMS: atom_id res chain seq x y z
N MET A 1 -16.04 81.48 -49.26
CA MET A 1 -15.55 81.22 -47.89
C MET A 1 -16.26 80.01 -47.30
N LYS A 2 -15.51 78.90 -47.09
CA LYS A 2 -15.65 77.86 -46.04
C LYS A 2 -17.07 77.30 -45.77
N ARG A 3 -17.43 76.07 -46.16
CA ARG A 3 -17.21 74.74 -45.47
C ARG A 3 -18.35 73.81 -45.99
N ARG A 4 -18.34 72.48 -46.02
CA ARG A 4 -17.54 71.39 -45.44
C ARG A 4 -17.95 70.09 -46.15
N THR A 5 -16.96 69.28 -46.52
CA THR A 5 -17.09 67.89 -46.97
C THR A 5 -17.70 67.01 -45.86
N LYS A 6 -18.60 66.09 -46.21
CA LYS A 6 -18.92 64.91 -45.40
C LYS A 6 -18.51 63.67 -46.18
N VAL A 7 -17.48 62.99 -45.68
CA VAL A 7 -17.02 61.67 -46.10
C VAL A 7 -17.82 60.65 -45.27
N ALA A 8 -18.44 59.67 -45.93
CA ALA A 8 -18.97 58.48 -45.28
C ALA A 8 -18.05 57.31 -45.65
N ILE A 9 -17.21 56.88 -44.70
CA ILE A 9 -16.44 55.63 -44.77
C ILE A 9 -17.36 54.55 -44.19
N GLY A 10 -17.84 53.64 -45.04
CA GLY A 10 -18.47 52.41 -44.61
C GLY A 10 -17.39 51.42 -44.16
N THR A 11 -17.38 51.07 -42.88
CA THR A 11 -16.49 50.05 -42.31
C THR A 11 -17.06 48.67 -42.63
N ALA A 12 -16.40 47.91 -43.51
CA ALA A 12 -16.67 46.49 -43.68
C ALA A 12 -16.09 45.73 -42.47
N LEU A 13 -16.97 45.22 -41.59
CA LEU A 13 -16.59 44.26 -40.56
C LEU A 13 -16.46 42.87 -41.21
N THR A 14 -15.22 42.45 -41.45
CA THR A 14 -14.90 41.07 -41.81
C THR A 14 -15.11 40.20 -40.57
N ALA A 15 -16.17 39.39 -40.58
CA ALA A 15 -16.44 38.39 -39.55
C ALA A 15 -15.43 37.24 -39.67
N SER A 16 -14.36 37.30 -38.89
CA SER A 16 -13.47 36.16 -38.67
C SER A 16 -14.22 35.11 -37.85
N LEU A 17 -14.68 34.05 -38.51
CA LEU A 17 -15.15 32.84 -37.83
C LEU A 17 -14.01 32.30 -36.96
N LEU A 18 -14.14 32.47 -35.64
CA LEU A 18 -13.39 31.70 -34.66
C LEU A 18 -13.86 30.25 -34.80
N THR A 19 -13.03 29.43 -35.45
CA THR A 19 -13.12 27.98 -35.41
C THR A 19 -12.92 27.53 -33.97
N GLY A 20 -14.05 27.44 -33.25
CA GLY A 20 -14.15 26.81 -31.94
C GLY A 20 -13.82 25.33 -32.05
N GLY A 21 -12.55 25.02 -31.93
CA GLY A 21 -12.01 23.67 -31.80
C GLY A 21 -10.94 23.71 -30.72
N THR A 22 -11.33 24.00 -29.49
CA THR A 22 -10.47 23.69 -28.35
C THR A 22 -10.38 22.17 -28.27
N ALA A 23 -9.31 21.62 -28.84
CA ALA A 23 -8.83 20.31 -28.48
C ALA A 23 -8.47 20.32 -26.98
N LEU A 24 -9.45 20.08 -26.11
CA LEU A 24 -9.24 19.65 -24.73
C LEU A 24 -8.78 18.19 -24.76
N ALA A 25 -7.62 17.95 -25.34
CA ALA A 25 -7.00 16.63 -25.43
C ALA A 25 -5.58 16.68 -24.88
N GLU A 26 -5.34 17.40 -23.80
CA GLU A 26 -4.10 17.36 -23.03
C GLU A 26 -4.43 17.73 -21.58
N GLY A 27 -4.33 16.78 -20.64
CA GLY A 27 -4.47 17.11 -19.21
C GLY A 27 -5.16 16.09 -18.30
N ARG A 28 -5.37 14.83 -18.71
CA ARG A 28 -5.83 13.82 -17.72
C ARG A 28 -4.76 13.41 -16.71
N GLY A 29 -3.48 13.68 -16.99
CA GLY A 29 -2.38 13.43 -16.04
C GLY A 29 -2.49 12.08 -15.34
N TRP A 30 -2.30 12.10 -14.01
CA TRP A 30 -2.41 10.94 -13.14
C TRP A 30 -3.85 10.61 -12.68
N TRP A 31 -4.86 11.29 -13.23
CA TRP A 31 -6.26 11.08 -12.86
C TRP A 31 -6.75 9.69 -13.31
N PRO A 32 -7.27 8.84 -12.39
CA PRO A 32 -7.76 7.52 -12.73
C PRO A 32 -9.09 7.57 -13.47
N SER A 33 -9.34 6.58 -14.32
CA SER A 33 -10.68 6.34 -14.89
C SER A 33 -11.67 5.96 -13.78
N PRO A 34 -12.99 6.13 -13.96
CA PRO A 34 -13.96 5.97 -12.86
C PRO A 34 -13.87 4.64 -12.09
N LYS A 35 -13.58 3.53 -12.79
CA LYS A 35 -13.47 2.18 -12.22
C LYS A 35 -12.01 1.71 -12.00
N GLU A 36 -11.04 2.63 -12.10
CA GLU A 36 -9.61 2.29 -12.12
C GLU A 36 -8.94 2.53 -10.75
N VAL A 37 -8.06 1.62 -10.38
CA VAL A 37 -7.06 1.83 -9.32
C VAL A 37 -5.70 1.98 -9.99
N ARG A 38 -5.06 3.13 -9.81
CA ARG A 38 -3.69 3.40 -10.29
C ARG A 38 -2.72 3.32 -9.13
N VAL A 39 -1.75 2.41 -9.23
CA VAL A 39 -0.67 2.26 -8.24
C VAL A 39 0.62 2.84 -8.83
N SER A 40 1.17 3.86 -8.18
CA SER A 40 2.38 4.53 -8.62
C SER A 40 3.58 3.80 -8.06
N LEU A 41 4.51 3.42 -8.92
CA LEU A 41 5.69 2.68 -8.50
C LEU A 41 6.94 3.54 -8.70
N PRO A 42 7.96 3.39 -7.83
CA PRO A 42 9.27 3.98 -8.08
C PRO A 42 9.82 3.56 -9.45
N GLU A 43 10.39 4.51 -10.19
CA GLU A 43 11.02 4.23 -11.48
C GLU A 43 12.30 3.39 -11.31
N GLY A 44 12.65 2.63 -12.35
CA GLY A 44 13.92 1.90 -12.41
C GLY A 44 14.03 0.64 -11.53
N GLN A 45 12.94 0.18 -10.91
CA GLN A 45 12.93 -1.02 -10.07
C GLN A 45 11.92 -2.05 -10.59
N SER A 46 12.36 -3.29 -10.79
CA SER A 46 11.46 -4.41 -11.10
C SER A 46 10.73 -4.92 -9.86
N ASN A 47 11.27 -4.65 -8.66
CA ASN A 47 10.70 -5.11 -7.40
C ASN A 47 10.72 -4.05 -6.28
N PRO A 48 10.04 -2.91 -6.44
CA PRO A 48 9.90 -1.95 -5.35
C PRO A 48 9.06 -2.57 -4.21
N ALA A 49 9.43 -2.26 -2.97
CA ALA A 49 8.74 -2.78 -1.79
C ALA A 49 7.35 -2.14 -1.57
N ILE A 50 7.19 -0.87 -1.95
CA ILE A 50 5.98 -0.08 -1.74
C ILE A 50 5.68 0.79 -2.97
N ALA A 51 4.44 1.25 -3.07
CA ALA A 51 4.05 2.28 -4.02
C ALA A 51 4.45 3.68 -3.52
N THR A 52 4.70 4.60 -4.45
CA THR A 52 4.86 6.05 -4.15
C THR A 52 3.53 6.76 -3.97
N GLY A 53 2.42 6.15 -4.43
CA GLY A 53 1.07 6.67 -4.26
C GLY A 53 0.03 5.76 -4.89
N VAL A 54 -1.24 5.99 -4.55
CA VAL A 54 -2.38 5.33 -5.19
C VAL A 54 -3.44 6.38 -5.52
N ALA A 55 -4.06 6.25 -6.70
CA ALA A 55 -5.25 7.00 -7.07
C ALA A 55 -6.41 6.03 -7.39
N THR A 56 -7.60 6.37 -6.93
CA THR A 56 -8.83 5.57 -7.15
C THR A 56 -9.84 6.39 -7.92
N GLY A 57 -10.47 5.79 -8.93
CA GLY A 57 -11.62 6.38 -9.60
C GLY A 57 -12.84 6.49 -8.69
N GLY A 58 -13.77 7.38 -9.05
CA GLY A 58 -14.96 7.68 -8.24
C GLY A 58 -15.98 6.54 -8.12
N GLU A 59 -15.87 5.49 -8.94
CA GLU A 59 -16.72 4.30 -8.91
C GLU A 59 -16.01 3.08 -8.28
N VAL A 60 -14.83 3.26 -7.70
CA VAL A 60 -14.12 2.19 -7.00
C VAL A 60 -14.70 2.04 -5.60
N ALA A 61 -15.32 0.89 -5.31
CA ALA A 61 -15.72 0.54 -3.95
C ALA A 61 -14.50 0.16 -3.11
N ILE A 62 -14.47 0.61 -1.86
CA ILE A 62 -13.33 0.47 -0.95
C ILE A 62 -13.74 -0.27 0.33
N TYR A 63 -12.85 -1.12 0.83
CA TYR A 63 -12.90 -1.70 2.17
C TYR A 63 -11.76 -1.11 3.02
N GLN A 64 -12.07 -0.70 4.23
CA GLN A 64 -11.10 -0.22 5.21
C GLN A 64 -11.17 -1.11 6.45
N SER A 65 -10.06 -1.74 6.81
CA SER A 65 -9.97 -2.47 8.07
C SER A 65 -9.81 -1.50 9.25
N SER A 66 -10.21 -1.93 10.44
CA SER A 66 -9.67 -1.36 11.68
C SER A 66 -8.19 -1.72 11.84
N GLY A 67 -7.55 -1.23 12.91
CA GLY A 67 -6.25 -1.73 13.35
C GLY A 67 -6.34 -3.22 13.71
N LEU A 68 -5.57 -4.03 13.01
CA LEU A 68 -5.46 -5.47 13.22
C LEU A 68 -4.12 -5.78 13.87
N GLY A 69 -4.17 -6.43 15.03
CA GLY A 69 -3.00 -6.93 15.75
C GLY A 69 -2.88 -8.46 15.70
N PRO A 70 -1.81 -9.00 16.30
CA PRO A 70 -1.56 -10.43 16.33
C PRO A 70 -2.47 -11.14 17.34
N THR A 71 -2.84 -12.38 17.02
CA THR A 71 -3.56 -13.28 17.92
C THR A 71 -2.59 -13.99 18.86
N ALA A 72 -2.97 -14.22 20.12
CA ALA A 72 -2.18 -15.00 21.07
C ALA A 72 -2.15 -16.50 20.66
N LEU A 73 -1.02 -16.97 20.15
CA LEU A 73 -0.89 -18.30 19.53
C LEU A 73 0.30 -19.11 20.07
N ASN A 74 1.08 -18.55 20.98
CA ASN A 74 2.17 -19.26 21.66
C ASN A 74 1.83 -19.46 23.15
N PRO A 75 1.09 -20.52 23.52
CA PRO A 75 0.69 -20.77 24.90
C PRO A 75 1.87 -21.12 25.83
N SER A 76 3.04 -21.44 25.26
CA SER A 76 4.26 -21.72 26.03
C SER A 76 5.02 -20.47 26.45
N ALA A 77 4.65 -19.29 25.92
CA ALA A 77 5.28 -18.03 26.28
C ALA A 77 4.74 -17.49 27.63
N PRO A 78 5.55 -16.72 28.38
CA PRO A 78 5.08 -16.09 29.62
C PRO A 78 3.88 -15.16 29.37
N ALA A 79 2.92 -15.17 30.31
CA ALA A 79 1.75 -14.31 30.22
C ALA A 79 2.13 -12.82 30.12
N GLY A 80 1.58 -12.13 29.13
CA GLY A 80 1.84 -10.71 28.88
C GLY A 80 3.21 -10.41 28.25
N SER A 81 3.98 -11.42 27.86
CA SER A 81 5.19 -11.22 27.04
C SER A 81 4.82 -11.02 25.56
N PRO A 82 5.67 -10.35 24.77
CA PRO A 82 5.46 -10.23 23.33
C PRO A 82 5.41 -11.58 22.60
N GLU A 83 6.15 -12.59 23.09
CA GLU A 83 6.21 -13.92 22.49
C GLU A 83 4.86 -14.63 22.49
N LEU A 84 3.96 -14.30 23.41
CA LEU A 84 2.59 -14.84 23.47
C LEU A 84 1.82 -14.65 22.15
N TYR A 85 2.09 -13.55 21.44
CA TYR A 85 1.43 -13.18 20.20
C TYR A 85 2.17 -13.65 18.94
N THR A 86 3.07 -14.61 19.09
CA THR A 86 3.76 -15.25 17.97
C THR A 86 3.12 -16.59 17.65
N ASP A 87 3.35 -17.10 16.44
CA ASP A 87 2.96 -18.44 16.03
C ASP A 87 4.22 -19.21 15.63
N PRO A 88 4.68 -20.18 16.45
CA PRO A 88 5.86 -20.99 16.16
C PRO A 88 5.78 -21.75 14.82
N ALA A 89 4.57 -22.04 14.32
CA ALA A 89 4.41 -22.72 13.03
C ALA A 89 4.79 -21.81 11.84
N LEU A 90 4.65 -20.48 11.97
CA LEU A 90 5.02 -19.54 10.91
C LEU A 90 6.53 -19.33 10.78
N THR A 91 7.29 -19.69 11.81
CA THR A 91 8.75 -19.48 11.88
C THR A 91 9.53 -20.79 11.96
N GLN A 92 8.85 -21.93 11.78
CA GLN A 92 9.45 -23.24 11.88
C GLN A 92 10.63 -23.41 10.91
N GLY A 93 11.80 -23.75 11.46
CA GLY A 93 13.02 -23.95 10.68
C GLY A 93 13.70 -22.66 10.20
N ALA A 94 13.21 -21.49 10.61
CA ALA A 94 13.91 -20.22 10.43
C ALA A 94 14.78 -19.90 11.66
N THR A 95 15.92 -19.26 11.43
CA THR A 95 16.83 -18.77 12.47
C THR A 95 16.80 -17.25 12.54
N GLY A 96 17.04 -16.68 13.72
CA GLY A 96 17.20 -15.23 13.90
C GLY A 96 15.94 -14.41 13.63
N VAL A 97 14.75 -15.02 13.74
CA VAL A 97 13.48 -14.30 13.62
C VAL A 97 13.27 -13.47 14.87
N THR A 98 13.06 -12.16 14.71
CA THR A 98 12.80 -11.26 15.84
C THR A 98 11.35 -11.38 16.30
N VAL A 99 11.05 -10.91 17.52
CA VAL A 99 9.67 -10.96 18.04
C VAL A 99 8.71 -10.07 17.24
N THR A 100 9.17 -8.91 16.77
CA THR A 100 8.38 -8.02 15.89
C THR A 100 8.10 -8.69 14.54
N GLU A 101 9.09 -9.36 13.95
CA GLU A 101 8.89 -10.13 12.71
C GLU A 101 7.86 -11.25 12.92
N ALA A 102 8.02 -12.04 13.98
CA ALA A 102 7.13 -13.16 14.28
C ALA A 102 5.68 -12.70 14.51
N GLN A 103 5.45 -11.61 15.25
CA GLN A 103 4.12 -11.03 15.40
C GLN A 103 3.58 -10.45 14.09
N ALA A 104 4.42 -9.80 13.28
CA ALA A 104 4.02 -9.24 12.00
C ALA A 104 3.54 -10.32 11.03
N LEU A 105 4.12 -11.52 11.05
CA LEU A 105 3.64 -12.66 10.27
C LEU A 105 2.20 -13.06 10.68
N VAL A 106 1.88 -13.02 11.97
CA VAL A 106 0.52 -13.28 12.48
C VAL A 106 -0.44 -12.16 12.06
N VAL A 107 -0.03 -10.89 12.18
CA VAL A 107 -0.85 -9.73 11.73
C VAL A 107 -1.19 -9.84 10.25
N LEU A 108 -0.21 -10.13 9.40
CA LEU A 108 -0.41 -10.23 7.95
C LEU A 108 -1.33 -11.42 7.57
N ARG A 109 -1.25 -12.54 8.30
CA ARG A 109 -2.22 -13.64 8.17
C ARG A 109 -3.63 -13.22 8.61
N ASN A 110 -3.75 -12.46 9.70
CA ASN A 110 -5.03 -11.95 10.18
C ASN A 110 -5.66 -10.97 9.18
N ILE A 111 -4.86 -10.09 8.57
CA ILE A 111 -5.28 -9.21 7.46
C ILE A 111 -5.81 -10.05 6.29
N LYS A 112 -5.08 -11.08 5.87
CA LYS A 112 -5.53 -11.99 4.81
C LYS A 112 -6.92 -12.56 5.13
N THR A 113 -7.09 -13.10 6.33
CA THR A 113 -8.35 -13.70 6.80
C THR A 113 -9.49 -12.69 6.82
N ASN A 114 -9.22 -11.46 7.31
CA ASN A 114 -10.18 -10.38 7.37
C ASN A 114 -10.64 -9.92 5.97
N LEU A 115 -9.71 -9.79 5.02
CA LEU A 115 -10.02 -9.46 3.62
C LEU A 115 -10.86 -10.56 2.96
N GLU A 116 -10.50 -11.83 3.17
CA GLU A 116 -11.21 -12.97 2.58
C GLU A 116 -12.67 -13.04 3.08
N ALA A 117 -12.92 -12.71 4.35
CA ALA A 117 -14.28 -12.60 4.88
C ALA A 117 -15.10 -11.48 4.20
N ALA A 118 -14.45 -10.47 3.64
CA ALA A 118 -15.06 -9.39 2.86
C ALA A 118 -15.09 -9.69 1.34
N GLY A 119 -14.68 -10.88 0.89
CA GLY A 119 -14.59 -11.22 -0.53
C GLY A 119 -13.42 -10.56 -1.28
N LEU A 120 -12.39 -10.16 -0.54
CA LEU A 120 -11.16 -9.54 -1.04
C LEU A 120 -9.96 -10.46 -0.80
N THR A 121 -8.83 -10.11 -1.40
CA THR A 121 -7.55 -10.80 -1.21
C THR A 121 -6.44 -9.81 -0.87
N LEU A 122 -5.27 -10.31 -0.44
CA LEU A 122 -4.09 -9.46 -0.24
C LEU A 122 -3.65 -8.73 -1.52
N ALA A 123 -4.03 -9.22 -2.71
CA ALA A 123 -3.71 -8.55 -3.97
C ALA A 123 -4.52 -7.25 -4.18
N ASP A 124 -5.61 -7.09 -3.43
CA ASP A 124 -6.54 -5.96 -3.54
C ASP A 124 -6.18 -4.82 -2.57
N VAL A 125 -5.17 -5.00 -1.70
CA VAL A 125 -4.70 -3.98 -0.75
C VAL A 125 -3.95 -2.88 -1.48
N ILE A 126 -4.42 -1.64 -1.30
CA ILE A 126 -3.92 -0.45 -1.98
C ILE A 126 -3.23 0.54 -1.04
N THR A 127 -3.60 0.58 0.24
CA THR A 127 -2.87 1.35 1.25
C THR A 127 -2.71 0.56 2.54
N MET A 128 -1.66 0.88 3.29
CA MET A 128 -1.35 0.23 4.56
C MET A 128 -0.71 1.23 5.52
N LYS A 129 -1.21 1.32 6.76
CA LYS A 129 -0.51 2.02 7.84
C LYS A 129 -0.12 1.03 8.91
N CYS A 130 1.12 1.14 9.36
CA CYS A 130 1.74 0.19 10.28
C CYS A 130 2.28 0.94 11.48
N TYR A 131 1.85 0.52 12.65
CA TYR A 131 2.25 1.08 13.94
C TYR A 131 3.11 0.04 14.64
N LEU A 132 4.38 0.39 14.89
CA LEU A 132 5.33 -0.50 15.54
C LEU A 132 5.63 0.01 16.94
N MET A 133 5.71 -0.90 17.90
CA MET A 133 6.24 -0.61 19.23
C MET A 133 7.65 -1.20 19.32
N LYS A 134 8.55 -0.50 20.01
CA LYS A 134 9.90 -1.02 20.23
C LYS A 134 9.89 -2.22 21.19
N PRO A 135 10.63 -3.29 20.88
CA PRO A 135 10.85 -4.38 21.83
C PRO A 135 11.46 -3.90 23.15
N PRO A 136 11.27 -4.62 24.26
CA PRO A 136 11.94 -4.31 25.52
C PRO A 136 13.47 -4.30 25.37
N GLY A 137 14.13 -3.29 25.94
CA GLY A 137 15.59 -3.21 25.98
C GLY A 137 16.27 -2.70 24.70
N VAL A 138 15.50 -2.22 23.71
CA VAL A 138 16.03 -1.55 22.52
C VAL A 138 15.50 -0.13 22.39
N GLU A 139 16.23 0.70 21.65
CA GLU A 139 15.92 2.14 21.53
C GLU A 139 14.81 2.44 20.52
N THR A 140 14.69 1.65 19.46
CA THR A 140 13.77 1.88 18.34
C THR A 140 13.00 0.62 17.94
N ALA A 141 11.89 0.82 17.22
CA ALA A 141 11.11 -0.25 16.63
C ALA A 141 11.92 -1.09 15.63
N ASP A 142 11.63 -2.39 15.57
CA ASP A 142 12.27 -3.30 14.62
C ASP A 142 11.64 -3.20 13.22
N TYR A 143 12.00 -2.14 12.50
CA TYR A 143 11.59 -1.93 11.10
C TYR A 143 12.12 -3.02 10.17
N ALA A 144 13.27 -3.62 10.49
CA ALA A 144 13.85 -4.67 9.66
C ALA A 144 13.03 -5.96 9.74
N GLY A 145 12.64 -6.36 10.96
CA GLY A 145 11.74 -7.49 11.19
C GLY A 145 10.37 -7.27 10.56
N TRP A 146 9.78 -6.08 10.71
CA TRP A 146 8.56 -5.72 10.00
C TRP A 146 8.70 -5.88 8.48
N ASN A 147 9.78 -5.37 7.88
CA ASN A 147 9.99 -5.45 6.44
C ASN A 147 10.21 -6.88 5.95
N ARG A 148 10.91 -7.74 6.71
CA ARG A 148 11.04 -9.16 6.36
C ARG A 148 9.69 -9.86 6.38
N ALA A 149 8.89 -9.67 7.43
CA ALA A 149 7.54 -10.22 7.51
C ALA A 149 6.62 -9.72 6.39
N TYR A 150 6.64 -8.41 6.10
CA TYR A 150 5.89 -7.81 4.99
C TYR A 150 6.20 -8.49 3.66
N ARG A 151 7.48 -8.76 3.38
CA ARG A 151 7.92 -9.42 2.13
C ARG A 151 7.44 -10.87 2.01
N GLN A 152 7.07 -11.53 3.10
CA GLN A 152 6.43 -12.85 3.05
C GLN A 152 5.01 -12.81 2.45
N TYR A 153 4.36 -11.64 2.39
CA TYR A 153 2.98 -11.48 1.94
C TYR A 153 2.76 -10.46 0.82
N PHE A 154 3.72 -9.55 0.61
CA PHE A 154 3.62 -8.44 -0.34
C PHE A 154 4.92 -8.23 -1.13
N ALA A 155 4.77 -7.60 -2.29
CA ALA A 155 5.87 -7.23 -3.17
C ALA A 155 6.83 -8.38 -3.55
N ASN A 156 6.41 -9.64 -3.53
CA ASN A 156 7.32 -10.79 -3.70
C ASN A 156 7.17 -11.48 -5.06
N ILE A 157 6.53 -10.81 -6.01
CA ILE A 157 6.57 -11.16 -7.44
C ILE A 157 7.26 -10.02 -8.19
N ASP A 158 8.32 -10.34 -8.94
CA ASP A 158 9.01 -9.38 -9.80
C ASP A 158 8.06 -8.85 -10.89
N LEU A 159 8.00 -7.54 -11.07
CA LEU A 159 7.07 -6.92 -12.01
C LEU A 159 7.51 -7.01 -13.46
N THR A 160 8.76 -7.34 -13.73
CA THR A 160 9.28 -7.55 -15.08
C THR A 160 9.22 -9.04 -15.43
N SER A 161 9.90 -9.91 -14.69
CA SER A 161 9.96 -11.34 -14.99
C SER A 161 8.69 -12.11 -14.62
N LYS A 162 7.86 -11.54 -13.72
CA LYS A 162 6.67 -12.19 -13.14
C LYS A 162 6.97 -13.41 -12.27
N GLU A 163 8.24 -13.63 -11.93
CA GLU A 163 8.66 -14.73 -11.08
C GLU A 163 8.53 -14.37 -9.59
N VAL A 164 8.34 -15.40 -8.77
CA VAL A 164 8.38 -15.29 -7.32
C VAL A 164 9.81 -14.98 -6.89
N VAL A 165 9.99 -13.91 -6.12
CA VAL A 165 11.27 -13.51 -5.56
C VAL A 165 11.45 -14.17 -4.20
N PRO A 166 12.52 -14.95 -3.99
CA PRO A 166 12.83 -15.50 -2.67
C PRO A 166 13.03 -14.38 -1.64
N VAL A 167 12.49 -14.58 -0.44
CA VAL A 167 12.51 -13.60 0.64
C VAL A 167 13.08 -14.21 1.93
N PRO A 168 13.91 -13.47 2.69
CA PRO A 168 14.46 -13.97 3.94
C PRO A 168 13.41 -13.96 5.06
N MET A 169 13.62 -14.82 6.05
CA MET A 169 12.93 -14.81 7.33
C MET A 169 13.99 -14.93 8.43
N GLY A 170 14.02 -13.95 9.33
CA GLY A 170 15.12 -13.74 10.26
C GLY A 170 16.48 -13.63 9.54
N THR A 171 17.45 -14.44 9.96
CA THR A 171 18.78 -14.57 9.36
C THR A 171 18.90 -15.77 8.41
N SER A 172 17.80 -16.45 8.13
CA SER A 172 17.78 -17.64 7.26
C SER A 172 18.03 -17.28 5.80
N ALA A 173 18.55 -18.24 5.03
CA ALA A 173 18.62 -18.10 3.58
C ALA A 173 17.22 -17.84 2.97
N PRO A 174 17.09 -16.95 1.97
CA PRO A 174 15.82 -16.66 1.32
C PRO A 174 15.16 -17.90 0.72
N LYS A 175 13.84 -18.00 0.87
CA LYS A 175 12.99 -19.07 0.31
C LYS A 175 11.74 -18.47 -0.32
N ALA A 176 10.89 -19.31 -0.90
CA ALA A 176 9.58 -18.88 -1.38
C ALA A 176 8.80 -18.17 -0.24
N PRO A 177 8.12 -17.06 -0.54
CA PRO A 177 7.29 -16.35 0.43
C PRO A 177 6.12 -17.22 0.90
N LEU A 178 5.57 -16.91 2.08
CA LEU A 178 4.36 -17.55 2.59
C LEU A 178 3.16 -17.37 1.64
N VAL A 179 3.04 -16.19 1.01
CA VAL A 179 2.03 -15.90 -0.01
C VAL A 179 2.66 -15.16 -1.18
N ALA A 180 2.61 -15.75 -2.37
CA ALA A 180 3.01 -15.08 -3.60
C ALA A 180 2.01 -13.96 -3.95
N ASN A 181 2.49 -12.72 -4.05
CA ASN A 181 1.68 -11.54 -4.22
C ASN A 181 2.46 -10.40 -4.90
N LYS A 182 1.87 -9.83 -5.95
CA LYS A 182 2.41 -8.67 -6.68
C LYS A 182 1.98 -7.32 -6.11
N ALA A 183 1.03 -7.26 -5.17
CA ALA A 183 0.55 -5.99 -4.65
C ALA A 183 1.65 -5.22 -3.91
N ARG A 184 1.63 -3.90 -4.12
CA ARG A 184 2.49 -2.91 -3.47
C ARG A 184 1.60 -1.77 -3.00
N PRO A 185 1.06 -1.83 -1.79
CA PRO A 185 0.29 -0.73 -1.26
C PRO A 185 1.17 0.52 -1.09
N ALA A 186 0.54 1.70 -1.16
CA ALA A 186 1.12 2.89 -0.56
C ALA A 186 1.19 2.65 0.96
N ARG A 187 2.38 2.76 1.55
CA ARG A 187 2.62 2.31 2.92
C ARG A 187 3.29 3.39 3.76
N ALA A 188 2.77 3.58 4.97
CA ALA A 188 3.42 4.33 6.03
C ALA A 188 3.71 3.39 7.21
N THR A 189 4.91 3.48 7.78
CA THR A 189 5.30 2.72 8.96
C THR A 189 5.93 3.68 9.97
N MET A 190 5.46 3.66 11.21
CA MET A 190 5.92 4.55 12.26
C MET A 190 6.07 3.80 13.58
N GLU A 191 7.01 4.25 14.40
CA GLU A 191 7.09 3.86 15.80
C GLU A 191 6.04 4.63 16.62
N VAL A 192 5.40 3.95 17.56
CA VAL A 192 4.44 4.50 18.52
C VAL A 192 4.84 4.13 19.95
N ALA A 193 4.45 4.96 20.91
CA ALA A 193 4.80 4.76 22.32
C ALA A 193 4.16 3.50 22.93
N SER A 194 2.97 3.11 22.44
CA SER A 194 2.22 1.95 22.92
C SER A 194 1.16 1.53 21.91
N LEU A 195 0.76 0.26 21.96
CA LEU A 195 -0.34 -0.32 21.19
C LEU A 195 -1.51 -0.72 22.11
N ALA A 196 -2.66 -1.03 21.51
CA ALA A 196 -3.91 -1.28 22.24
C ALA A 196 -3.84 -2.46 23.23
N VAL A 197 -2.95 -3.43 22.98
CA VAL A 197 -2.82 -4.63 23.81
C VAL A 197 -1.38 -4.78 24.29
N LYS A 198 -1.22 -5.04 25.59
CA LYS A 198 0.08 -5.31 26.19
C LYS A 198 0.75 -6.50 25.51
N GLY A 199 1.99 -6.29 25.07
CA GLY A 199 2.81 -7.28 24.38
C GLY A 199 2.73 -7.19 22.85
N TRP A 200 1.81 -6.42 22.28
CA TRP A 200 1.84 -6.16 20.83
C TRP A 200 3.04 -5.30 20.45
N MET A 201 3.71 -5.70 19.38
CA MET A 201 4.83 -5.00 18.74
C MET A 201 4.42 -4.38 17.41
N VAL A 202 3.27 -4.78 16.86
CA VAL A 202 2.78 -4.36 15.54
C VAL A 202 1.26 -4.36 15.50
N GLU A 203 0.70 -3.31 14.92
CA GLU A 203 -0.71 -3.15 14.59
C GLU A 203 -0.82 -2.50 13.21
N VAL A 204 -1.75 -2.98 12.38
CA VAL A 204 -1.82 -2.58 10.97
C VAL A 204 -3.26 -2.36 10.53
N GLU A 205 -3.50 -1.26 9.82
CA GLU A 205 -4.73 -1.04 9.07
C GLU A 205 -4.44 -1.12 7.57
N VAL A 206 -5.41 -1.62 6.81
CA VAL A 206 -5.33 -1.70 5.34
C VAL A 206 -6.57 -1.09 4.70
N THR A 207 -6.35 -0.46 3.56
CA THR A 207 -7.42 -0.15 2.61
C THR A 207 -7.27 -1.06 1.41
N ALA A 208 -8.35 -1.71 1.01
CA ALA A 208 -8.43 -2.57 -0.17
C ALA A 208 -9.51 -2.08 -1.14
N ALA A 209 -9.29 -2.30 -2.43
CA ALA A 209 -10.24 -1.92 -3.47
C ALA A 209 -10.95 -3.14 -4.04
N TYR A 210 -12.28 -3.11 -4.09
CA TYR A 210 -13.02 -4.14 -4.81
C TYR A 210 -12.75 -4.03 -6.29
N LYS A 211 -12.64 -5.18 -6.96
CA LYS A 211 -12.63 -5.21 -8.43
C LYS A 211 -13.94 -4.64 -8.94
N ALA A 212 -13.85 -3.82 -9.98
CA ALA A 212 -15.02 -3.27 -10.65
C ALA A 212 -15.94 -4.41 -11.13
N ARG A 213 -17.22 -4.31 -10.78
CA ARG A 213 -18.27 -5.15 -11.35
C ARG A 213 -18.66 -4.66 -12.75
#